data_AF-A0A7X2XLX1-F1
#
_entry.id   AF-A0A7X2XLX1-F1
#
_cell.length_a   1.000
_cell.length_b   1.000
_cell.length_c   1.000
_cell.angle_alpha   90.00
_cell.angle_beta   90.00
_cell.angle_gamma   90.00
#
_symmetry.space_group_name_H-M   'P 1'
#
loop_
_entity.id
_entity.type
_entity.pdbx_description
1 polymer ?
#
loop_
_entity_poly.entity_id
_entity_poly.type
_entity_poly.pdbx_seq_one_letter_code
_entity_poly.pdbx_strand_id
1 'polypeptide(L)'
;HLEAASTGISLSFIASATVFGPILEEFVFRGILQGVVFENSWLGLVLTASLFSFLHAPYDFPSFIYYLFGGFMLGFAYKKSQKLSVAILVYICYNCLSFL
;
A
#
# COMPACT_ATOMS: atom_id res chain seq x y z
N HIS A 1 5.18 24.67 -35.46
CA HIS A 1 4.50 24.96 -34.18
C HIS A 1 4.79 23.79 -33.25
N LEU A 2 5.82 23.96 -32.41
CA LEU A 2 6.31 22.94 -31.51
C LEU A 2 5.30 22.77 -30.38
N GLU A 3 4.70 21.59 -30.27
CA GLU A 3 3.94 21.16 -29.09
C GLU A 3 4.89 21.26 -27.88
N ALA A 4 4.58 22.18 -26.98
CA ALA A 4 5.19 22.20 -25.66
C ALA A 4 4.75 20.92 -24.94
N ALA A 5 5.60 19.89 -25.00
CA ALA A 5 5.44 18.69 -24.19
C ALA A 5 5.40 19.11 -22.72
N SER A 6 4.24 18.96 -22.08
CA SER A 6 4.08 19.11 -20.64
C SER A 6 4.98 18.07 -19.95
N THR A 7 6.15 18.50 -19.46
CA THR A 7 7.08 17.72 -18.62
C THR A 7 6.55 17.55 -17.18
N GLY A 8 5.23 17.39 -17.03
CA GLY A 8 4.55 17.21 -15.74
C GLY A 8 4.03 15.80 -15.57
N ILE A 9 4.12 15.26 -14.36
CA ILE A 9 3.44 14.00 -13.98
C ILE A 9 1.94 14.20 -14.24
N SER A 10 1.31 13.29 -14.99
CA SER A 10 -0.11 13.43 -15.31
C SER A 10 -0.98 13.27 -14.06
N LEU A 11 -2.06 14.06 -13.98
CA LEU A 11 -3.04 13.94 -12.90
C LEU A 11 -3.64 12.52 -12.83
N SER A 12 -3.80 11.87 -13.98
CA SER A 12 -4.27 10.48 -14.05
C SER A 12 -3.30 9.51 -13.38
N PHE A 13 -1.99 9.67 -13.58
CA PHE A 13 -0.98 8.84 -12.93
C PHE A 13 -0.99 9.04 -11.41
N ILE A 14 -1.07 10.29 -10.95
CA ILE A 14 -1.14 10.61 -9.52
C ILE A 14 -2.37 9.92 -8.91
N ALA A 15 -3.56 10.10 -9.49
CA ALA A 15 -4.79 9.48 -9.00
C ALA A 15 -4.70 7.94 -8.97
N SER A 16 -4.12 7.33 -9.99
CA SER A 16 -3.89 5.87 -10.03
C SER A 16 -2.95 5.39 -8.93
N ALA A 17 -1.83 6.07 -8.72
CA ALA A 17 -0.81 5.67 -7.74
C ALA A 17 -1.21 5.98 -6.28
N THR A 18 -2.02 7.04 -6.05
CA THR A 18 -2.36 7.48 -4.69
C THR A 18 -3.72 7.02 -4.20
N VAL A 19 -4.66 6.71 -5.10
CA VAL A 19 -6.03 6.31 -4.72
C VAL A 19 -6.32 4.88 -5.15
N PHE A 20 -6.27 4.60 -6.46
CA PHE A 20 -6.72 3.31 -6.98
C PHE A 20 -5.79 2.15 -6.61
N GLY A 21 -4.47 2.36 -6.69
CA GLY A 21 -3.47 1.38 -6.28
C GLY A 21 -3.65 0.95 -4.82
N PRO A 22 -3.62 1.89 -3.86
CA PRO A 22 -3.85 1.59 -2.44
C PRO A 22 -5.17 0.86 -2.15
N ILE A 23 -6.27 1.21 -2.81
CA ILE A 23 -7.55 0.51 -2.63
C ILE A 23 -7.43 -0.97 -3.02
N LEU A 24 -6.86 -1.24 -4.20
CA LEU A 24 -6.70 -2.61 -4.70
C LEU A 24 -5.73 -3.40 -3.81
N GLU A 25 -4.61 -2.80 -3.44
CA GLU A 25 -3.62 -3.43 -2.57
C GLU A 25 -4.22 -3.78 -1.21
N GLU A 26 -4.89 -2.86 -0.54
CA GLU A 26 -5.50 -3.16 0.76
C GLU A 26 -6.60 -4.21 0.66
N PHE A 27 -7.41 -4.19 -0.41
CA PHE A 27 -8.43 -5.21 -0.63
C PHE A 27 -7.81 -6.61 -0.70
N VAL A 28 -6.72 -6.77 -1.47
CA VAL A 28 -6.02 -8.05 -1.62
C VAL A 28 -5.31 -8.44 -0.32
N PHE A 29 -4.46 -7.57 0.22
CA PHE A 29 -3.58 -7.92 1.33
C PHE A 29 -4.29 -7.94 2.68
N ARG A 30 -5.18 -6.98 2.95
CA ARG A 30 -5.83 -6.83 4.28
C ARG A 30 -7.20 -7.48 4.28
N GLY A 31 -7.99 -7.26 3.22
CA GLY A 31 -9.30 -7.89 3.05
C GLY A 31 -9.18 -9.41 2.90
N ILE A 32 -8.56 -9.86 1.81
CA ILE A 32 -8.53 -11.28 1.47
C ILE A 32 -7.45 -12.04 2.26
N LEU A 33 -6.17 -11.68 2.08
CA LEU A 33 -5.09 -12.49 2.64
C LEU A 33 -5.06 -12.41 4.17
N GLN A 34 -4.92 -11.22 4.75
CA GLN A 34 -4.85 -11.09 6.20
C GLN A 34 -6.19 -11.41 6.84
N GLY A 35 -7.30 -10.83 6.34
CA GLY A 35 -8.62 -10.94 6.94
C GLY A 35 -9.28 -12.30 6.77
N VAL A 36 -9.36 -12.82 5.55
CA VAL A 36 -10.05 -14.09 5.26
C VAL A 36 -9.13 -15.29 5.40
N VAL A 37 -7.96 -15.30 4.74
CA VAL A 37 -7.09 -16.50 4.70
C VAL A 37 -6.41 -16.75 6.05
N PHE A 38 -5.94 -15.69 6.71
CA PHE A 38 -5.23 -15.79 7.99
C PHE A 38 -6.07 -15.35 9.19
N GLU A 39 -7.38 -15.16 9.02
CA GLU A 39 -8.35 -14.82 10.09
C GLU A 39 -7.91 -13.61 10.93
N ASN A 40 -7.28 -12.63 10.28
CA ASN A 40 -6.71 -11.43 10.89
C ASN A 40 -5.75 -11.72 12.06
N SER A 41 -5.06 -12.88 12.03
CA SER A 41 -4.10 -13.28 13.06
C SER A 41 -2.81 -12.44 13.04
N TRP A 42 -2.03 -12.48 14.13
CA TRP A 42 -0.71 -11.84 14.17
C TRP A 42 0.28 -12.47 13.19
N LEU A 43 0.23 -13.79 13.03
CA LEU A 43 1.01 -14.49 12.01
C LEU A 43 0.61 -14.04 10.61
N GLY A 44 -0.69 -13.96 10.34
CA GLY A 44 -1.23 -13.43 9.08
C GLY A 44 -0.69 -12.04 8.75
N LEU A 45 -0.71 -11.13 9.71
CA LEU A 45 -0.17 -9.78 9.56
C LEU A 45 1.31 -9.80 9.16
N VAL A 46 2.15 -10.57 9.86
CA VAL A 46 3.59 -10.65 9.56
C VAL A 46 3.84 -11.26 8.18
N LEU A 47 3.12 -12.32 7.83
CA LEU A 47 3.26 -12.99 6.53
C LEU A 47 2.79 -12.11 5.37
N THR A 48 1.64 -11.43 5.51
CA THR A 48 1.13 -10.56 4.44
C THR A 48 1.95 -9.29 4.30
N ALA A 49 2.49 -8.73 5.39
CA ALA A 49 3.44 -7.61 5.33
C ALA A 49 4.74 -8.01 4.61
N SER A 50 5.25 -9.22 4.88
CA SER A 50 6.44 -9.75 4.21
C SER A 50 6.17 -9.95 2.72
N LEU A 51 5.06 -10.58 2.36
CA LEU A 51 4.66 -10.78 0.97
C LEU A 51 4.45 -9.45 0.24
N PHE A 52 3.82 -8.48 0.90
CA PHE A 52 3.63 -7.13 0.38
C PHE A 52 4.98 -6.49 0.02
N SER A 53 5.96 -6.58 0.93
CA SER A 53 7.31 -6.11 0.68
C SER A 53 7.98 -6.82 -0.49
N PHE A 54 7.89 -8.14 -0.59
CA PHE A 54 8.50 -8.88 -1.69
C PHE A 54 7.90 -8.49 -3.05
N LEU A 55 6.57 -8.30 -3.12
CA LEU A 55 5.88 -7.94 -4.35
C LEU A 55 6.11 -6.50 -4.80
N HIS A 56 6.59 -5.63 -3.91
CA HIS A 56 7.09 -4.31 -4.28
C HIS A 56 8.47 -4.33 -4.95
N ALA A 57 9.02 -5.52 -5.20
CA ALA A 57 10.29 -5.74 -5.90
C ALA A 57 11.44 -4.83 -5.40
N PRO A 58 11.77 -4.87 -4.10
CA PRO A 58 12.82 -4.05 -3.53
C PRO A 58 14.16 -4.37 -4.20
N TYR A 59 14.95 -3.33 -4.45
CA TYR A 59 16.24 -3.44 -5.14
C TYR A 59 17.41 -3.68 -4.17
N ASP A 60 17.19 -3.48 -2.86
CA ASP A 60 18.18 -3.67 -1.81
C ASP A 60 17.52 -4.02 -0.47
N PHE A 61 18.34 -4.32 0.53
CA PHE A 61 17.85 -4.68 1.86
C PHE A 61 17.11 -3.50 2.56
N PRO A 62 17.60 -2.25 2.52
CA PRO A 62 16.85 -1.11 3.05
C PRO A 62 15.45 -0.93 2.45
N SER A 63 15.30 -1.02 1.13
CA SER A 63 13.99 -0.90 0.47
C SER A 63 13.05 -2.05 0.84
N PHE A 64 13.58 -3.27 1.03
CA PHE A 64 12.79 -4.36 1.60
C PHE A 64 12.28 -4.01 3.01
N ILE A 65 13.14 -3.51 3.91
CA ILE A 65 12.71 -3.12 5.26
C ILE A 65 11.69 -1.98 5.23
N TYR A 66 11.84 -1.04 4.30
CA TYR A 66 10.88 0.05 4.10
C TYR A 66 9.48 -0.47 3.74
N TYR A 67 9.36 -1.31 2.72
CA TYR A 67 8.05 -1.86 2.32
C TYR A 67 7.49 -2.84 3.35
N LEU A 68 8.34 -3.62 4.02
CA LEU A 68 7.94 -4.50 5.12
C LEU A 68 7.34 -3.69 6.27
N PHE A 69 7.98 -2.59 6.67
CA PHE A 69 7.50 -1.74 7.74
C PHE A 69 6.19 -1.04 7.37
N GLY A 70 6.08 -0.48 6.16
CA GLY A 70 4.83 0.08 5.65
C GLY A 70 3.70 -0.96 5.60
N GLY A 71 4.02 -2.15 5.10
CA GLY A 71 3.11 -3.29 5.07
C GLY A 71 2.60 -3.67 6.45
N PHE A 72 3.49 -3.72 7.44
CA PHE A 72 3.19 -4.02 8.83
C PHE A 72 2.33 -2.93 9.48
N MET A 73 2.64 -1.64 9.26
CA MET A 73 1.86 -0.52 9.79
C MET A 73 0.40 -0.54 9.29
N LEU A 74 0.21 -0.77 7.99
CA LEU A 74 -1.12 -0.88 7.39
C LEU A 74 -1.87 -2.13 7.90
N GLY A 75 -1.19 -3.27 7.96
CA GLY A 75 -1.75 -4.51 8.52
C GLY A 75 -2.14 -4.35 10.00
N PHE A 76 -1.35 -3.61 10.78
CA PHE A 76 -1.63 -3.27 12.17
C PHE A 76 -2.82 -2.32 12.29
N ALA A 77 -2.91 -1.29 11.44
CA ALA A 77 -4.06 -0.40 11.39
C ALA A 77 -5.36 -1.15 11.11
N TYR A 78 -5.36 -2.08 10.14
CA TYR A 78 -6.50 -2.98 9.89
C TYR A 78 -6.80 -3.87 11.11
N LYS A 79 -5.79 -4.52 11.68
CA LYS A 79 -5.96 -5.39 12.86
C LYS A 79 -6.49 -4.64 14.09
N LYS A 80 -6.07 -3.40 14.32
CA LYS A 80 -6.52 -2.62 15.49
C LYS A 80 -7.92 -2.06 15.27
N SER A 81 -8.24 -1.60 14.06
CA SER A 81 -9.52 -0.97 13.75
C SER A 81 -10.63 -1.95 13.39
N GLN A 82 -10.28 -3.17 12.96
CA GLN A 82 -11.20 -4.15 12.36
C GLN A 82 -11.96 -3.59 11.14
N LYS A 83 -11.44 -2.55 10.49
CA LYS A 83 -12.07 -1.86 9.37
C LYS A 83 -11.08 -1.70 8.23
N LEU A 84 -11.40 -2.31 7.08
CA LEU A 84 -10.57 -2.19 5.88
C LEU A 84 -10.44 -0.73 5.42
N SER A 85 -11.51 0.06 5.56
CA SER A 85 -11.51 1.48 5.21
C SER A 85 -10.46 2.30 5.96
N VAL A 86 -10.09 1.93 7.19
CA VAL A 86 -9.06 2.64 7.95
C VAL A 86 -7.69 2.42 7.32
N ALA A 87 -7.36 1.18 6.94
CA ALA A 87 -6.08 0.89 6.29
C ALA A 87 -6.00 1.55 4.90
N ILE A 88 -7.10 1.52 4.13
CA ILE A 88 -7.20 2.22 2.84
C ILE A 88 -6.93 3.72 3.00
N LEU A 89 -7.62 4.38 3.93
CA LEU A 89 -7.46 5.83 4.14
C LEU A 89 -6.04 6.19 4.57
N VAL A 90 -5.45 5.41 5.49
CA VAL A 90 -4.06 5.63 5.92
C VAL A 90 -3.11 5.48 4.74
N TYR A 91 -3.30 4.48 3.90
CA TYR A 91 -2.43 4.25 2.75
C TYR A 91 -2.57 5.34 1.69
N ILE A 92 -3.80 5.76 1.37
CA ILE A 92 -4.05 6.89 0.46
C ILE A 92 -3.39 8.16 1.00
N CYS A 93 -3.58 8.49 2.28
CA CYS A 93 -2.96 9.67 2.90
C CYS A 93 -1.43 9.62 2.83
N TYR A 94 -0.84 8.45 3.08
CA TYR A 94 0.60 8.24 3.00
C TYR A 94 1.14 8.44 1.58
N ASN A 95 0.49 7.85 0.57
CA ASN A 95 0.91 8.02 -0.82
C ASN A 95 0.71 9.47 -1.28
N CYS A 96 -0.41 10.12 -0.94
CA CYS A 96 -0.63 11.54 -1.26
C CYS A 96 0.47 12.45 -0.68
N LEU A 97 0.91 12.20 0.56
CA LEU A 97 1.99 12.98 1.19
C LEU A 97 3.32 12.84 0.44
N SER A 98 3.55 11.71 -0.24
CA SER A 98 4.78 11.48 -1.00
C SER A 98 4.82 12.24 -2.33
N PHE A 99 3.68 12.77 -2.81
CA PHE A 99 3.59 13.58 -4.02
C PHE A 99 3.50 15.09 -3.74
N LEU A 100 3.51 15.50 -2.46
CA LEU A 100 3.59 16.91 -2.03
C LEU A 100 5.05 17.35 -1.90
#